data_AF-A0A1I0AFE3-F1
#
_entry.id   AF-A0A1I0AFE3-F1
#
_cell.length_a   1.000
_cell.length_b   1.000
_cell.length_c   1.000
_cell.angle_alpha   90.00
_cell.angle_beta   90.00
_cell.angle_gamma   90.00
#
_symmetry.space_group_name_H-M   'P 1'
#
loop_
_entity.id
_entity.type
_entity.pdbx_description
1 polymer ?
#
loop_
_entity_poly.entity_id
_entity_poly.type
_entity_poly.pdbx_seq_one_letter_code
_entity_poly.pdbx_strand_id
1 'polypeptide(L)'
;MNFCTQCGTRLEHGWVYCGNCGVLLHKDGIVDNLRQKREMKAISSNDVEEESYFNKGIANSLPKTGSKGNKNVVKGIVVLAIVSLFLIFINLPKEMSEAEYAEYVIDFMVNQEKAFSDFHAGADEKGLYGGEWTEEFHQLEESAEQLQQYIEKSHEQLQNIKPPEGFQTDHEEMLQVSSAYETAATNLVSYIETGDIEQRELMHENQGKAYEFFNNTTFSTPEYEDQLMDKYSEVME
;
A
#
# COMPACT_ATOMS: atom_id res chain seq x y z
N MET A 1 7.12 -4.09 35.10
CA MET A 1 8.06 -3.95 33.97
C MET A 1 8.16 -5.32 33.34
N ASN A 2 7.81 -5.44 32.07
CA ASN A 2 7.77 -6.73 31.39
C ASN A 2 9.08 -6.91 30.61
N PHE A 3 9.61 -8.13 30.61
CA PHE A 3 10.81 -8.50 29.85
C PHE A 3 10.46 -9.71 28.99
N CYS A 4 11.09 -9.80 27.82
CA CYS A 4 10.96 -10.96 26.95
C CYS A 4 11.48 -12.21 27.69
N THR A 5 10.64 -13.23 27.80
CA THR A 5 10.99 -14.49 28.46
C THR A 5 12.03 -15.30 27.69
N GLN A 6 12.22 -14.99 26.40
CA GLN A 6 13.20 -15.67 25.56
C GLN A 6 14.56 -14.95 25.51
N CYS A 7 14.60 -13.63 25.31
CA CYS A 7 15.87 -12.90 25.11
C CYS A 7 16.20 -11.86 26.20
N GLY A 8 15.33 -11.67 27.19
CA GLY A 8 15.55 -10.73 28.30
C GLY A 8 15.43 -9.24 27.94
N THR A 9 15.10 -8.91 26.69
CA THR A 9 14.89 -7.51 26.27
C THR A 9 13.71 -6.90 26.99
N ARG A 10 13.84 -5.64 27.41
CA ARG A 10 12.76 -4.88 28.05
C ARG A 10 11.61 -4.68 27.05
N LEU A 11 10.39 -4.98 27.49
CA LEU A 11 9.18 -4.84 26.68
C LEU A 11 8.39 -3.62 27.13
N GLU A 12 7.87 -2.88 26.15
CA GLU A 12 6.95 -1.77 26.40
C GLU A 12 5.49 -2.26 26.48
N HIS A 13 4.63 -1.44 27.05
CA HIS A 13 3.23 -1.80 27.25
C HIS A 13 2.52 -1.85 25.90
N GLY A 14 1.94 -3.01 25.55
CA GLY A 14 1.17 -3.19 24.31
C GLY A 14 1.84 -4.02 23.23
N TRP A 15 3.12 -4.39 23.39
CA TRP A 15 3.83 -5.24 22.42
C TRP A 15 3.23 -6.65 22.34
N VAL A 16 3.00 -7.12 21.10
CA VAL A 16 2.44 -8.44 20.79
C VAL A 16 3.54 -9.48 20.52
N TYR A 17 4.73 -9.03 20.14
CA TYR A 17 5.94 -9.84 19.98
C TYR A 17 7.17 -9.06 20.45
N CYS A 18 8.31 -9.75 20.61
CA CYS A 18 9.56 -9.11 20.99
C CYS A 18 10.31 -8.59 19.75
N GLY A 19 10.47 -7.27 19.62
CA GLY A 19 11.22 -6.64 18.52
C GLY A 19 12.71 -7.02 18.43
N ASN A 20 13.27 -7.74 19.42
CA ASN A 20 14.67 -8.21 19.38
C ASN A 20 14.83 -9.67 18.97
N CYS A 21 13.83 -10.53 19.19
CA CYS A 21 13.96 -11.97 18.91
C CYS A 21 12.77 -12.58 18.16
N GLY A 22 11.77 -11.77 17.82
CA GLY A 22 10.60 -12.19 17.05
C GLY A 22 9.57 -13.03 17.80
N VAL A 23 9.80 -13.39 19.07
CA VAL A 23 8.88 -14.27 19.80
C VAL A 23 7.55 -13.59 20.11
N LEU A 24 6.45 -14.30 19.85
CA LEU A 24 5.11 -13.88 20.24
C LEU A 24 4.96 -13.84 21.76
N LEU A 25 4.39 -12.75 22.26
CA LEU A 25 4.13 -12.50 23.67
C LEU A 25 2.65 -12.82 23.94
N HIS A 26 2.35 -14.05 24.38
CA HIS A 26 0.99 -14.42 24.75
C HIS A 26 0.47 -13.57 25.90
N LYS A 27 -0.66 -12.90 25.66
CA LYS A 27 -1.25 -11.89 26.54
C LYS A 27 -2.36 -12.50 27.40
N ASP A 28 -1.99 -13.31 28.39
CA ASP A 28 -2.91 -13.67 29.46
C ASP A 28 -3.20 -12.41 30.30
N GLY A 29 -4.30 -11.70 29.99
CA GLY A 29 -4.88 -10.72 30.92
C GLY A 29 -5.28 -9.34 30.39
N ILE A 30 -5.57 -9.15 29.09
CA ILE A 30 -6.30 -7.94 28.64
C ILE A 30 -7.60 -8.33 27.93
N VAL A 31 -8.46 -9.02 28.67
CA VAL A 31 -9.90 -9.05 28.39
C VAL A 31 -10.56 -8.44 29.61
N ASP A 32 -10.81 -7.12 29.59
CA ASP A 32 -11.86 -6.50 30.43
C ASP A 32 -12.11 -5.01 30.17
N ASN A 33 -11.22 -4.27 29.49
CA ASN A 33 -11.38 -2.81 29.41
C ASN A 33 -11.97 -2.23 28.10
N LEU A 34 -12.32 -3.05 27.12
CA LEU A 34 -12.93 -2.57 25.85
C LEU A 34 -14.45 -2.71 25.78
N ARG A 35 -15.08 -3.36 26.77
CA ARG A 35 -16.54 -3.54 26.82
C ARG A 35 -17.29 -2.36 27.43
N GLN A 36 -16.64 -1.49 28.21
CA GLN A 36 -17.33 -0.43 28.95
C GLN A 36 -17.48 0.91 28.18
N LYS A 37 -16.83 1.08 27.03
CA LYS A 37 -16.88 2.34 26.25
C LYS A 37 -17.97 2.38 25.16
N ARG A 38 -18.75 1.30 25.00
CA ARG A 38 -19.82 1.20 23.98
C ARG A 38 -21.23 1.52 24.49
N GLU A 39 -21.43 1.78 25.79
CA GLU A 39 -22.77 1.97 26.38
C GLU A 39 -23.17 3.43 26.70
N MET A 40 -22.43 4.45 26.23
CA MET A 40 -22.79 5.86 26.51
C MET A 40 -22.97 6.77 25.27
N LYS A 41 -23.15 6.21 24.06
CA LYS A 41 -23.45 7.05 22.87
C LYS A 41 -24.61 6.55 22.01
N ALA A 42 -25.53 5.80 22.62
CA ALA A 42 -26.79 5.39 22.00
C ALA A 42 -27.96 5.78 22.91
N ILE A 43 -28.28 7.07 23.01
CA ILE A 43 -29.61 7.64 23.24
C ILE A 43 -29.50 9.11 22.84
N SER A 44 -30.10 9.46 21.70
CA SER A 44 -30.87 10.69 21.46
C SER A 44 -31.00 10.87 19.95
N SER A 45 -31.84 10.04 19.37
CA SER A 45 -32.49 10.33 18.10
C SER A 45 -33.49 11.47 18.33
N ASN A 46 -33.54 12.44 17.41
CA ASN A 46 -34.71 12.66 16.55
C ASN A 46 -34.67 14.03 15.85
N ASP A 47 -34.93 13.95 14.55
CA ASP A 47 -35.77 14.80 13.71
C ASP A 47 -35.41 16.28 13.52
N VAL A 48 -35.23 16.69 12.25
CA VAL A 48 -36.15 17.59 11.52
C VAL A 48 -35.75 17.59 10.03
N GLU A 49 -36.70 17.19 9.17
CA GLU A 49 -36.76 17.52 7.74
C GLU A 49 -37.10 19.00 7.56
N GLU A 50 -36.50 19.70 6.58
CA GLU A 50 -37.23 20.72 5.81
C GLU A 50 -36.54 21.04 4.46
N GLU A 51 -37.32 20.91 3.38
CA GLU A 51 -37.07 21.43 2.04
C GLU A 51 -37.11 22.97 2.01
N SER A 52 -36.39 23.63 1.09
CA SER A 52 -36.88 24.88 0.47
C SER A 52 -36.01 25.38 -0.71
N TYR A 53 -36.64 25.36 -1.88
CA TYR A 53 -36.42 26.09 -3.14
C TYR A 53 -35.56 27.37 -3.14
N PHE A 54 -34.68 27.49 -4.14
CA PHE A 54 -34.60 28.72 -4.95
C PHE A 54 -34.22 28.43 -6.41
N ASN A 55 -34.89 29.13 -7.31
CA ASN A 55 -35.05 28.83 -8.73
C ASN A 55 -34.86 30.15 -9.51
N LYS A 56 -33.92 30.22 -10.47
CA LYS A 56 -34.06 30.92 -11.77
C LYS A 56 -32.73 31.00 -12.52
N GLY A 57 -32.76 30.53 -13.77
CA GLY A 57 -31.57 30.36 -14.61
C GLY A 57 -31.13 31.57 -15.40
N ILE A 58 -30.20 31.31 -16.33
CA ILE A 58 -29.84 32.22 -17.42
C ILE A 58 -29.68 31.38 -18.69
N ALA A 59 -30.42 31.80 -19.70
CA ALA A 59 -30.39 31.29 -21.05
C ALA A 59 -29.12 31.76 -21.81
N ASN A 60 -28.69 30.91 -22.73
CA ASN A 60 -28.18 31.22 -24.07
C ASN A 60 -27.26 32.44 -24.26
N SER A 61 -25.99 32.15 -24.58
CA SER A 61 -25.30 32.88 -25.64
C SER A 61 -24.26 31.97 -26.33
N LEU A 62 -24.67 31.38 -27.46
CA LEU A 62 -23.77 30.81 -28.46
C LEU A 62 -23.27 31.95 -29.36
N PRO A 63 -21.95 32.16 -29.52
CA PRO A 63 -21.46 33.03 -30.56
C PRO A 63 -21.61 32.35 -31.93
N LYS A 64 -22.43 32.97 -32.80
CA LYS A 64 -22.40 32.72 -34.24
C LYS A 64 -21.13 33.34 -34.83
N THR A 65 -20.22 32.52 -35.33
CA THR A 65 -19.22 32.95 -36.30
C THR A 65 -19.31 32.07 -37.54
N GLY A 66 -19.80 32.67 -38.62
CA GLY A 66 -19.71 32.08 -39.95
C GLY A 66 -18.27 32.15 -40.43
N SER A 67 -17.68 31.01 -40.75
CA SER A 67 -16.43 30.93 -41.49
C SER A 67 -16.64 30.04 -42.71
N LYS A 68 -16.46 30.65 -43.89
CA LYS A 68 -16.48 29.98 -45.18
C LYS A 68 -15.36 28.95 -45.25
N GLY A 69 -15.68 27.84 -45.91
CA GLY A 69 -14.92 26.60 -45.94
C GLY A 69 -13.42 26.70 -46.18
N ASN A 70 -12.69 25.80 -45.51
CA ASN A 70 -11.63 25.04 -46.14
C ASN A 70 -11.69 23.58 -45.64
N LYS A 71 -12.13 22.65 -46.50
CA LYS A 71 -12.53 21.27 -46.13
C LYS A 71 -11.36 20.35 -45.72
N ASN A 72 -10.13 20.84 -45.73
CA ASN A 72 -8.92 20.05 -45.45
C ASN A 72 -8.32 20.29 -44.05
N VAL A 73 -8.79 21.30 -43.29
CA VAL A 73 -8.29 21.58 -41.92
C VAL A 73 -9.16 20.91 -40.84
N VAL A 74 -10.44 20.66 -41.12
CA VAL A 74 -11.39 20.03 -40.17
C VAL A 74 -11.07 18.55 -39.93
N LYS A 75 -10.45 17.86 -40.89
CA LYS A 75 -10.07 16.44 -40.73
C LYS A 75 -8.91 16.24 -39.76
N GLY A 76 -8.00 17.21 -39.62
CA GLY A 76 -6.87 17.12 -38.68
C GLY A 76 -7.27 17.30 -37.21
N ILE A 77 -8.20 18.24 -36.94
CA ILE A 77 -8.65 18.55 -35.58
C ILE A 77 -9.57 17.45 -35.01
N VAL A 78 -10.41 16.84 -35.86
CA VAL A 78 -11.28 15.73 -35.44
C VAL A 78 -10.47 14.46 -35.14
N VAL A 79 -9.41 14.17 -35.91
CA VAL A 79 -8.53 13.03 -35.61
C VAL A 79 -7.74 13.26 -34.32
N LEU A 80 -7.23 14.47 -34.08
CA LEU A 80 -6.55 14.80 -32.82
C LEU A 80 -7.48 14.69 -31.59
N ALA A 81 -8.73 15.14 -31.70
CA ALA A 81 -9.71 15.03 -30.61
C ALA A 81 -10.15 13.58 -30.35
N ILE A 82 -10.25 12.75 -31.39
CA ILE A 82 -10.58 11.33 -31.26
C ILE A 82 -9.40 10.55 -30.68
N VAL A 83 -8.16 10.84 -31.09
CA VAL A 83 -6.94 10.22 -30.52
C VAL A 83 -6.73 10.65 -29.07
N SER A 84 -6.95 11.92 -28.73
CA SER A 84 -6.85 12.38 -27.33
C SER A 84 -7.95 11.79 -26.45
N LEU A 85 -9.19 11.67 -26.94
CA LEU A 85 -10.25 10.94 -26.23
C LEU A 85 -9.92 9.44 -26.09
N PHE A 86 -9.39 8.79 -27.12
CA PHE A 86 -8.98 7.39 -27.05
C PHE A 86 -7.85 7.16 -26.03
N LEU A 87 -6.86 8.07 -25.95
CA LEU A 87 -5.79 7.99 -24.96
C LEU A 87 -6.32 8.18 -23.53
N ILE A 88 -7.36 9.00 -23.33
CA ILE A 88 -8.04 9.14 -22.04
C ILE A 88 -8.77 7.84 -21.66
N PHE A 89 -9.38 7.14 -22.63
CA PHE A 89 -10.08 5.88 -22.37
C PHE A 89 -9.16 4.68 -22.12
N ILE A 90 -7.92 4.68 -22.63
CA ILE A 90 -6.95 3.59 -22.40
C ILE A 90 -6.35 3.65 -20.98
N ASN A 91 -6.30 4.84 -20.35
CA ASN A 91 -5.78 5.04 -19.00
C ASN A 91 -6.87 5.24 -17.94
N LEU A 92 -8.11 4.81 -18.20
CA LEU A 92 -9.13 4.81 -17.14
C LEU A 92 -8.76 3.73 -16.11
N PRO A 93 -8.67 4.09 -14.82
CA PRO A 93 -8.34 3.13 -13.78
C PRO A 93 -9.39 2.03 -13.73
N LYS A 94 -8.93 0.79 -13.53
CA LYS A 94 -9.80 -0.39 -13.53
C LYS A 94 -10.75 -0.30 -12.33
N GLU A 95 -12.06 -0.27 -12.60
CA GLU A 95 -13.06 -0.44 -11.54
C GLU A 95 -13.08 -1.90 -11.09
N MET A 96 -13.07 -2.12 -9.78
CA MET A 96 -13.07 -3.44 -9.15
C MET A 96 -14.26 -3.55 -8.20
N SER A 97 -14.82 -4.75 -8.07
CA SER A 97 -15.74 -5.07 -6.97
C SER A 97 -15.00 -5.13 -5.64
N GLU A 98 -15.75 -5.12 -4.53
CA GLU A 98 -15.17 -5.24 -3.17
C GLU A 98 -14.35 -6.52 -3.01
N ALA A 99 -14.86 -7.66 -3.47
CA ALA A 99 -14.16 -8.93 -3.38
C ALA A 99 -12.88 -8.95 -4.24
N GLU A 100 -12.95 -8.46 -5.48
CA GLU A 100 -11.78 -8.38 -6.37
C GLU A 100 -10.71 -7.44 -5.81
N TYR A 101 -11.12 -6.30 -5.22
CA TYR A 101 -10.18 -5.35 -4.62
C TYR A 101 -9.51 -5.94 -3.38
N ALA A 102 -10.28 -6.62 -2.52
CA ALA A 102 -9.73 -7.27 -1.34
C ALA A 102 -8.72 -8.36 -1.70
N GLU A 103 -9.07 -9.25 -2.65
CA GLU A 103 -8.16 -10.27 -3.17
C GLU A 103 -6.89 -9.63 -3.76
N TYR A 104 -7.03 -8.56 -4.53
CA TYR A 104 -5.90 -7.84 -5.09
C TYR A 104 -4.98 -7.25 -4.01
N VAL A 105 -5.52 -6.62 -2.96
CA VAL A 105 -4.69 -6.04 -1.88
C VAL A 105 -3.98 -7.14 -1.09
N ILE A 106 -4.65 -8.27 -0.85
CA ILE A 106 -4.05 -9.45 -0.20
C ILE A 106 -2.89 -9.97 -1.05
N ASP A 107 -3.11 -10.21 -2.34
CA ASP A 107 -2.08 -10.65 -3.28
C ASP A 107 -0.93 -9.64 -3.36
N PHE A 108 -1.26 -8.35 -3.41
CA PHE A 108 -0.27 -7.28 -3.40
C PHE A 108 0.63 -7.41 -2.16
N MET A 109 0.07 -7.44 -0.96
CA MET A 109 0.84 -7.53 0.29
C MET A 109 1.71 -8.77 0.36
N VAL A 110 1.13 -9.94 0.10
CA VAL A 110 1.86 -11.22 0.17
C VAL A 110 3.00 -11.25 -0.84
N ASN A 111 2.79 -10.75 -2.05
CA ASN A 111 3.84 -10.76 -3.06
C ASN A 111 4.95 -9.73 -2.81
N GLN A 112 4.66 -8.60 -2.14
CA GLN A 112 5.71 -7.65 -1.70
C GLN A 112 6.62 -8.33 -0.65
N GLU A 113 6.02 -8.93 0.37
CA GLU A 113 6.76 -9.65 1.42
C GLU A 113 7.55 -10.83 0.86
N LYS A 114 6.95 -11.61 -0.05
CA LYS A 114 7.66 -12.69 -0.75
C LYS A 114 8.87 -12.17 -1.51
N ALA A 115 8.76 -11.07 -2.24
CA ALA A 115 9.88 -10.54 -3.02
C ALA A 115 11.08 -10.16 -2.12
N PHE A 116 10.83 -9.53 -0.97
CA PHE A 116 11.88 -9.27 0.03
C PHE A 116 12.42 -10.56 0.64
N SER A 117 11.54 -11.52 0.96
CA SER A 117 11.97 -12.82 1.51
C SER A 117 12.85 -13.60 0.53
N ASP A 118 12.49 -13.63 -0.75
CA ASP A 118 13.26 -14.30 -1.81
C ASP A 118 14.65 -13.66 -1.96
N PHE A 119 14.72 -12.32 -1.90
CA PHE A 119 16.00 -11.61 -1.88
C PHE A 119 16.85 -12.00 -0.66
N HIS A 120 16.26 -12.01 0.54
CA HIS A 120 16.98 -12.38 1.75
C HIS A 120 17.44 -13.84 1.73
N ALA A 121 16.61 -14.77 1.24
CA ALA A 121 16.99 -16.16 1.06
C ALA A 121 18.17 -16.30 0.08
N GLY A 122 18.15 -15.59 -1.04
CA GLY A 122 19.26 -15.56 -1.99
C GLY A 122 20.55 -14.95 -1.39
N ALA A 123 20.43 -13.99 -0.48
CA ALA A 123 21.57 -13.45 0.28
C ALA A 123 22.11 -14.45 1.30
N ASP A 124 21.23 -15.20 1.98
CA ASP A 124 21.61 -16.23 2.95
C ASP A 124 22.31 -17.42 2.28
N GLU A 125 21.82 -17.87 1.12
CA GLU A 125 22.45 -18.92 0.31
C GLU A 125 23.89 -18.56 -0.10
N LYS A 126 24.17 -17.26 -0.27
CA LYS A 126 25.50 -16.72 -0.56
C LYS A 126 26.33 -16.44 0.69
N GLY A 127 25.78 -16.64 1.89
CA GLY A 127 26.45 -16.37 3.18
C GLY A 127 26.61 -14.88 3.49
N LEU A 128 25.80 -14.02 2.85
CA LEU A 128 25.89 -12.55 2.97
C LEU A 128 24.80 -11.98 3.88
N TYR A 129 23.83 -12.78 4.29
CA TYR A 129 22.77 -12.32 5.18
C TYR A 129 23.28 -12.02 6.60
N GLY A 130 22.95 -10.85 7.12
CA GLY A 130 23.28 -10.43 8.49
C GLY A 130 24.77 -10.11 8.74
N GLY A 131 25.63 -10.24 7.74
CA GLY A 131 27.06 -9.88 7.82
C GLY A 131 27.32 -8.37 7.83
N GLU A 132 28.57 -8.00 8.14
CA GLU A 132 29.08 -6.67 7.80
C GLU A 132 29.25 -6.57 6.29
N TRP A 133 29.05 -5.36 5.74
CA TRP A 133 29.22 -5.15 4.31
C TRP A 133 30.65 -5.45 3.89
N THR A 134 30.80 -6.17 2.79
CA THR A 134 32.08 -6.45 2.11
C THR A 134 31.87 -6.36 0.61
N GLU A 135 32.96 -6.32 -0.16
CA GLU A 135 32.91 -6.37 -1.63
C GLU A 135 32.12 -7.57 -2.19
N GLU A 136 31.96 -8.64 -1.41
CA GLU A 136 31.17 -9.81 -1.83
C GLU A 136 29.67 -9.49 -1.96
N PHE A 137 29.19 -8.42 -1.33
CA PHE A 137 27.80 -7.95 -1.46
C PHE A 137 27.45 -7.51 -2.88
N HIS A 138 28.42 -7.10 -3.71
CA HIS A 138 28.17 -6.79 -5.11
C HIS A 138 27.60 -7.99 -5.90
N GLN A 139 27.73 -9.21 -5.39
CA GLN A 139 27.05 -10.40 -5.94
C GLN A 139 25.51 -10.35 -5.81
N LEU A 140 24.96 -9.39 -5.07
CA LEU A 140 23.53 -9.17 -4.85
C LEU A 140 22.95 -8.01 -5.66
N GLU A 141 23.77 -7.22 -6.38
CA GLU A 141 23.31 -6.03 -7.11
C GLU A 141 22.16 -6.35 -8.07
N GLU A 142 22.35 -7.34 -8.94
CA GLU A 142 21.31 -7.73 -9.91
C GLU A 142 20.00 -8.16 -9.21
N SER A 143 20.11 -8.90 -8.11
CA SER A 143 18.92 -9.34 -7.35
C SER A 143 18.25 -8.18 -6.62
N ALA A 144 19.01 -7.21 -6.12
CA ALA A 144 18.48 -6.01 -5.47
C ALA A 144 17.78 -5.08 -6.49
N GLU A 145 18.37 -4.89 -7.67
CA GLU A 145 17.76 -4.13 -8.77
C GLU A 145 16.47 -4.79 -9.27
N GLN A 146 16.46 -6.12 -9.41
CA GLN A 146 15.27 -6.88 -9.79
C GLN A 146 14.14 -6.73 -8.76
N LEU A 147 14.49 -6.78 -7.47
CA LEU A 147 13.55 -6.50 -6.39
C LEU A 147 13.02 -5.07 -6.51
N GLN A 148 13.88 -4.06 -6.61
CA GLN A 148 13.44 -2.65 -6.75
C GLN A 148 12.46 -2.47 -7.92
N GLN A 149 12.81 -2.96 -9.12
CA GLN A 149 11.96 -2.84 -10.30
C GLN A 149 10.60 -3.54 -10.11
N TYR A 150 10.59 -4.69 -9.42
CA TYR A 150 9.35 -5.39 -9.10
C TYR A 150 8.45 -4.56 -8.17
N ILE A 151 9.02 -3.96 -7.13
CA ILE A 151 8.31 -3.12 -6.16
C ILE A 151 7.76 -1.86 -6.84
N GLU A 152 8.60 -1.14 -7.61
CA GLU A 152 8.20 0.05 -8.38
C GLU A 152 7.03 -0.25 -9.32
N LYS A 153 7.12 -1.33 -10.09
CA LYS A 153 6.04 -1.74 -11.00
C LYS A 153 4.76 -2.09 -10.25
N SER A 154 4.86 -2.73 -9.09
CA SER A 154 3.71 -3.05 -8.26
C SER A 154 3.06 -1.79 -7.68
N HIS A 155 3.87 -0.78 -7.31
CA HIS A 155 3.39 0.53 -6.89
C HIS A 155 2.60 1.23 -8.00
N GLU A 156 3.16 1.27 -9.21
CA GLU A 156 2.49 1.82 -10.39
C GLU A 156 1.16 1.10 -10.67
N GLN A 157 1.12 -0.23 -10.52
CA GLN A 157 -0.11 -1.00 -10.69
C GLN A 157 -1.18 -0.61 -9.66
N LEU A 158 -0.80 -0.49 -8.39
CA LEU A 158 -1.70 -0.06 -7.31
C LEU A 158 -2.25 1.35 -7.57
N GLN A 159 -1.41 2.30 -7.99
CA GLN A 159 -1.83 3.67 -8.34
C GLN A 159 -2.89 3.75 -9.46
N ASN A 160 -2.93 2.74 -10.34
CA ASN A 160 -3.84 2.69 -11.49
C ASN A 160 -5.15 1.95 -11.21
N ILE A 161 -5.41 1.59 -9.94
CA ILE A 161 -6.66 0.96 -9.51
C ILE A 161 -7.62 2.00 -8.97
N LYS A 162 -8.90 1.85 -9.32
CA LYS A 162 -9.98 2.62 -8.68
C LYS A 162 -10.64 1.74 -7.61
N PRO A 163 -10.42 2.01 -6.32
CA PRO A 163 -11.01 1.19 -5.26
C PRO A 163 -12.54 1.36 -5.22
N PRO A 164 -13.28 0.36 -4.73
CA PRO A 164 -14.67 0.51 -4.33
C PRO A 164 -14.83 1.63 -3.30
N GLU A 165 -16.02 2.22 -3.22
CA GLU A 165 -16.30 3.37 -2.33
C GLU A 165 -15.96 3.09 -0.86
N GLY A 166 -16.23 1.86 -0.38
CA GLY A 166 -15.91 1.44 0.98
C GLY A 166 -14.42 1.30 1.30
N PHE A 167 -13.54 1.27 0.29
CA PHE A 167 -12.10 1.03 0.42
C PHE A 167 -11.23 2.24 0.06
N GLN A 168 -11.81 3.43 -0.13
CA GLN A 168 -11.04 4.61 -0.55
C GLN A 168 -9.94 4.97 0.47
N THR A 169 -10.27 5.00 1.76
CA THR A 169 -9.27 5.28 2.82
C THR A 169 -8.24 4.16 2.92
N ASP A 170 -8.66 2.90 2.84
CA ASP A 170 -7.71 1.77 2.82
C ASP A 170 -6.77 1.87 1.63
N HIS A 171 -7.27 2.26 0.46
CA HIS A 171 -6.44 2.43 -0.73
C HIS A 171 -5.38 3.54 -0.57
N GLU A 172 -5.73 4.66 0.04
CA GLU A 172 -4.77 5.74 0.34
C GLU A 172 -3.67 5.25 1.28
N GLU A 173 -4.01 4.50 2.33
CA GLU A 173 -3.03 3.87 3.23
C GLU A 173 -2.19 2.82 2.49
N MET A 174 -2.80 1.99 1.63
CA MET A 174 -2.07 1.00 0.82
C MET A 174 -1.08 1.64 -0.15
N LEU A 175 -1.36 2.84 -0.68
CA LEU A 175 -0.39 3.60 -1.46
C LEU A 175 0.80 4.07 -0.61
N GLN A 176 0.58 4.41 0.66
CA GLN A 176 1.66 4.71 1.62
C GLN A 176 2.49 3.45 1.94
N VAL A 177 1.83 2.31 2.16
CA VAL A 177 2.50 1.00 2.32
C VAL A 177 3.43 0.73 1.14
N SER A 178 2.90 0.84 -0.07
CA SER A 178 3.64 0.58 -1.29
C SER A 178 4.82 1.54 -1.50
N SER A 179 4.62 2.83 -1.23
CA SER A 179 5.70 3.84 -1.35
C SER A 179 6.81 3.61 -0.32
N ALA A 180 6.46 3.14 0.88
CA ALA A 180 7.42 2.78 1.90
C ALA A 180 8.26 1.55 1.49
N TYR A 181 7.64 0.51 0.90
CA TYR A 181 8.41 -0.62 0.31
C TYR A 181 9.32 -0.19 -0.85
N GLU A 182 8.85 0.68 -1.74
CA GLU A 182 9.66 1.23 -2.85
C GLU A 182 10.89 1.97 -2.32
N THR A 183 10.70 2.80 -1.30
CA THR A 183 11.79 3.51 -0.62
C THR A 183 12.73 2.52 0.07
N ALA A 184 12.21 1.47 0.71
CA ALA A 184 13.04 0.43 1.31
C ALA A 184 13.90 -0.30 0.26
N ALA A 185 13.33 -0.69 -0.88
CA ALA A 185 14.06 -1.35 -1.95
C ALA A 185 15.15 -0.44 -2.56
N THR A 186 14.86 0.86 -2.72
CA THR A 186 15.85 1.87 -3.17
C THR A 186 17.04 1.97 -2.21
N ASN A 187 16.75 2.03 -0.90
CA ASN A 187 17.79 2.08 0.13
C ASN A 187 18.58 0.76 0.20
N LEU A 188 17.94 -0.39 -0.03
CA LEU A 188 18.62 -1.67 -0.13
C LEU A 188 19.63 -1.67 -1.28
N VAL A 189 19.23 -1.27 -2.49
CA VAL A 189 20.15 -1.16 -3.64
C VAL A 189 21.31 -0.24 -3.30
N SER A 190 21.04 0.93 -2.73
CA SER A 190 22.07 1.88 -2.31
C SER A 190 23.03 1.30 -1.27
N TYR A 191 22.52 0.50 -0.32
CA TYR A 191 23.36 -0.21 0.66
C TYR A 191 24.24 -1.27 0.01
N ILE A 192 23.70 -2.07 -0.92
CA ILE A 192 24.46 -3.09 -1.63
C ILE A 192 25.61 -2.44 -2.41
N GLU A 193 25.36 -1.34 -3.10
CA GLU A 193 26.36 -0.63 -3.92
C GLU A 193 27.46 0.07 -3.09
N THR A 194 27.10 0.63 -1.92
CA THR A 194 27.99 1.57 -1.21
C THR A 194 28.50 1.07 0.13
N GLY A 195 27.83 0.09 0.73
CA GLY A 195 28.07 -0.35 2.10
C GLY A 195 27.71 0.68 3.17
N ASP A 196 27.02 1.77 2.81
CA ASP A 196 26.60 2.80 3.76
C ASP A 196 25.52 2.27 4.71
N ILE A 197 25.87 2.15 5.99
CA ILE A 197 24.99 1.61 7.03
C ILE A 197 23.73 2.46 7.21
N GLU A 198 23.78 3.76 6.92
CA GLU A 198 22.61 4.64 6.99
C GLU A 198 21.52 4.17 6.01
N GLN A 199 21.92 3.70 4.81
CA GLN A 199 20.98 3.16 3.82
C GLN A 199 20.31 1.89 4.33
N ARG A 200 21.05 1.00 5.01
CA ARG A 200 20.47 -0.20 5.63
C ARG A 200 19.48 0.16 6.75
N GLU A 201 19.81 1.14 7.59
CA GLU A 201 18.91 1.62 8.65
C GLU A 201 17.62 2.21 8.06
N LEU A 202 17.75 3.05 7.02
CA LEU A 202 16.60 3.61 6.31
C LEU A 202 15.75 2.55 5.61
N MET A 203 16.35 1.50 5.05
CA MET A 203 15.62 0.35 4.51
C MET A 203 14.71 -0.27 5.58
N HIS A 204 15.26 -0.59 6.76
CA HIS A 204 14.49 -1.16 7.87
C HIS A 204 13.44 -0.18 8.43
N GLU A 205 13.77 1.11 8.53
CA GLU A 205 12.81 2.14 8.96
C GLU A 205 11.60 2.19 8.03
N ASN A 206 11.83 2.15 6.71
CA ASN A 206 10.75 2.21 5.73
C ASN A 206 9.93 0.92 5.69
N GLN A 207 10.53 -0.26 5.89
CA GLN A 207 9.76 -1.50 6.11
C GLN A 207 8.87 -1.38 7.37
N GLY A 208 9.38 -0.77 8.44
CA GLY A 208 8.59 -0.48 9.63
C GLY A 208 7.40 0.44 9.35
N LYS A 209 7.61 1.53 8.59
CA LYS A 209 6.54 2.45 8.16
C LYS A 209 5.49 1.75 7.31
N ALA A 210 5.91 0.88 6.39
CA ALA A 210 4.97 0.09 5.59
C ALA A 210 4.02 -0.72 6.49
N TYR A 211 4.55 -1.35 7.53
CA TYR A 211 3.74 -2.07 8.52
C TYR A 211 2.83 -1.14 9.33
N GLU A 212 3.30 0.05 9.72
CA GLU A 212 2.47 1.04 10.42
C GLU A 212 1.28 1.49 9.58
N PHE A 213 1.49 1.82 8.30
CA PHE A 213 0.40 2.17 7.38
C PHE A 213 -0.56 1.02 7.16
N PHE A 214 -0.05 -0.21 6.99
CA PHE A 214 -0.88 -1.39 6.81
C PHE A 214 -1.83 -1.61 8.01
N ASN A 215 -1.35 -1.38 9.23
CA ASN A 215 -2.17 -1.49 10.45
C ASN A 215 -3.28 -0.43 10.57
N ASN A 216 -3.26 0.62 9.74
CA ASN A 216 -4.34 1.58 9.66
C ASN A 216 -5.48 1.13 8.73
N THR A 217 -5.30 0.02 8.00
CA THR A 217 -6.27 -0.48 7.03
C THR A 217 -7.26 -1.48 7.65
N THR A 218 -8.39 -1.69 6.98
CA THR A 218 -9.31 -2.78 7.32
C THR A 218 -8.68 -4.17 7.10
N PHE A 219 -7.65 -4.28 6.26
CA PHE A 219 -6.95 -5.54 5.98
C PHE A 219 -6.12 -6.06 7.15
N SER A 220 -5.82 -5.23 8.15
CA SER A 220 -5.18 -5.69 9.40
C SER A 220 -6.17 -6.17 10.46
N THR A 221 -7.46 -6.28 10.12
CA THR A 221 -8.49 -6.78 11.04
C THR A 221 -8.59 -8.31 10.98
N PRO A 222 -9.13 -8.98 12.02
CA PRO A 222 -9.25 -10.43 12.04
C PRO A 222 -10.03 -11.04 10.85
N GLU A 223 -10.91 -10.27 10.20
CA GLU A 223 -11.67 -10.74 9.04
C GLU A 223 -10.78 -11.02 7.81
N TYR A 224 -9.73 -10.23 7.63
CA TYR A 224 -8.79 -10.35 6.51
C TYR A 224 -7.47 -10.99 6.92
N GLU A 225 -7.14 -10.99 8.21
CA GLU A 225 -5.94 -11.64 8.76
C GLU A 225 -5.87 -13.12 8.38
N ASP A 226 -6.96 -13.88 8.55
CA ASP A 226 -7.00 -15.30 8.18
C ASP A 226 -6.74 -15.49 6.67
N GLN A 227 -7.33 -14.64 5.82
CA GLN A 227 -7.14 -14.71 4.36
C GLN A 227 -5.71 -14.35 3.94
N LEU A 228 -5.11 -13.35 4.58
CA LEU A 228 -3.71 -12.98 4.38
C LEU A 228 -2.78 -14.11 4.77
N MET A 229 -3.01 -14.74 5.93
CA MET A 229 -2.16 -15.81 6.44
C MET A 229 -2.31 -17.11 5.64
N ASP A 230 -3.51 -17.43 5.17
CA ASP A 230 -3.75 -18.53 4.23
C ASP A 230 -2.99 -18.27 2.92
N LYS A 231 -3.11 -17.06 2.36
CA LYS A 231 -2.41 -16.69 1.12
C LYS A 231 -0.89 -16.68 1.30
N TYR A 232 -0.41 -16.15 2.42
CA TYR A 232 1.01 -16.14 2.76
C TYR A 232 1.54 -17.57 2.84
N SER A 233 0.82 -18.48 3.48
CA SER A 233 1.20 -19.89 3.58
C SER A 233 1.26 -20.57 2.21
N GLU A 234 0.28 -20.30 1.33
CA GLU A 234 0.26 -20.83 -0.04
C GLU A 234 1.46 -20.37 -0.86
N VAL A 235 1.85 -19.11 -0.72
CA VAL A 235 2.84 -18.46 -1.58
C VAL A 235 4.29 -18.68 -1.11
N MET A 236 4.47 -19.01 0.18
CA MET A 236 5.78 -19.17 0.83
C MET A 236 6.23 -20.63 0.96
N GLU A 237 5.38 -21.61 0.63
CA GLU A 237 5.73 -23.04 0.50
C GLU A 237 6.51 -23.35 -0.79
#